data_AF-A0A3M1A4A8-F1
#
_entry.id   AF-A0A3M1A4A8-F1
#
_cell.length_a   1.000
_cell.length_b   1.000
_cell.length_c   1.000
_cell.angle_alpha   90.00
_cell.angle_beta   90.00
_cell.angle_gamma   90.00
#
_symmetry.space_group_name_H-M   'P 1'
#
loop_
_entity.id
_entity.type
_entity.pdbx_description
1 polymer ?
#
loop_
_entity_poly.entity_id
_entity_poly.type
_entity_poly.pdbx_seq_one_letter_code
_entity_poly.pdbx_strand_id
1 'polypeptide(L)'
;MNEMSPTPVAVNGRAYPLPRVPAVVICLDGCEPAYLSEAEGAGLMPNLARIRREGTERLAHSVIPSFTNPNNLSIATGRPPAVHGICGNYLYDPETGEEVMMNDVRFLRAPTIFAAFHDAGHKVAVVTAKDK
;
A
#
# COMPACT_ATOMS: atom_id res chain seq x y z
N MET A 1 18.52 34.03 0.87
CA MET A 1 17.11 33.59 0.72
C MET A 1 17.00 32.28 1.49
N ASN A 2 16.18 32.23 2.55
CA ASN A 2 15.93 30.97 3.25
C ASN A 2 15.15 30.07 2.28
N GLU A 3 15.79 29.02 1.78
CA GLU A 3 15.06 27.91 1.16
C GLU A 3 14.15 27.33 2.26
N MET A 4 12.84 27.57 2.15
CA MET A 4 11.90 26.88 3.02
C MET A 4 12.03 25.39 2.71
N SER A 5 12.38 24.60 3.74
CA SER A 5 12.42 23.16 3.61
C SER A 5 11.04 22.65 3.15
N PRO A 6 10.99 21.75 2.16
CA PRO A 6 9.72 21.24 1.66
C PRO A 6 8.90 20.63 2.81
N THR A 7 7.67 21.10 2.97
CA THR A 7 6.80 20.65 4.06
C THR A 7 6.36 19.20 3.81
N PRO A 8 6.54 18.29 4.78
CA PRO A 8 6.05 16.91 4.67
C PRO A 8 4.54 16.84 4.48
N VAL A 9 4.06 15.86 3.73
CA VAL A 9 2.63 15.53 3.64
C VAL A 9 2.25 14.70 4.86
N ALA A 10 1.33 15.20 5.68
CA ALA A 10 0.82 14.49 6.85
C ALA A 10 -0.51 13.80 6.52
N VAL A 11 -0.59 12.48 6.73
CA VAL A 11 -1.80 11.69 6.51
C VAL A 11 -1.90 10.56 7.53
N ASN A 12 -3.10 10.34 8.07
CA ASN A 12 -3.41 9.28 9.03
C ASN A 12 -2.45 9.21 10.25
N GLY A 13 -2.01 10.37 10.76
CA GLY A 13 -1.10 10.46 11.90
C GLY A 13 0.36 10.13 11.59
N ARG A 14 0.74 10.11 10.31
CA ARG A 14 2.13 9.93 9.86
C ARG A 14 2.55 11.08 8.95
N ALA A 15 3.80 11.52 9.08
CA ALA A 15 4.40 12.50 8.19
C ALA A 15 5.26 11.80 7.13
N TYR A 16 5.04 12.14 5.87
CA TYR A 16 5.76 11.61 4.72
C TYR A 16 6.62 12.73 4.11
N PRO A 17 7.96 12.62 4.11
CA PRO A 17 8.80 13.61 3.46
C PRO A 17 8.53 13.63 1.96
N LEU A 18 8.65 14.81 1.35
CA LEU A 18 8.52 14.92 -0.10
C LEU A 18 9.67 14.18 -0.79
N PRO A 19 9.37 13.26 -1.70
CA PRO A 19 10.41 12.48 -2.33
C PRO A 19 11.15 13.37 -3.36
N ARG A 20 12.49 13.40 -3.28
CA ARG A 20 13.34 14.20 -4.20
C ARG A 20 13.36 13.66 -5.63
N VAL A 21 13.00 12.39 -5.79
CA VAL A 21 12.86 11.63 -7.04
C VAL A 21 11.55 10.84 -6.96
N PRO A 22 10.99 10.29 -8.06
CA PRO A 22 9.77 9.50 -7.99
C PRO A 22 9.89 8.34 -7.00
N ALA A 23 8.93 8.25 -6.06
CA ALA A 23 8.81 7.12 -5.14
C ALA A 23 7.80 6.12 -5.72
N VAL A 24 8.24 4.87 -5.90
CA VAL A 24 7.41 3.80 -6.47
C VAL A 24 7.29 2.67 -5.46
N VAL A 25 6.06 2.21 -5.26
CA VAL A 25 5.74 1.05 -4.42
C VAL A 25 5.07 0.00 -5.29
N ILE A 26 5.57 -1.23 -5.25
CA ILE A 26 5.03 -2.37 -6.00
C ILE A 26 4.54 -3.41 -4.99
N CYS A 27 3.25 -3.74 -5.05
CA CYS A 27 2.68 -4.86 -4.31
C CYS A 27 2.63 -6.08 -5.24
N LEU A 28 3.49 -7.07 -5.02
CA LEU A 28 3.42 -8.37 -5.69
C LEU A 28 2.42 -9.24 -4.92
N ASP A 29 1.19 -9.33 -5.41
CA ASP A 29 0.11 -10.06 -4.73
C ASP A 29 0.44 -11.56 -4.61
N GLY A 30 0.24 -12.13 -3.41
CA GLY A 30 0.58 -13.53 -3.12
C GLY A 30 2.07 -13.89 -3.23
N CYS A 31 2.98 -12.91 -3.24
CA CYS A 31 4.41 -13.16 -3.39
C CYS A 31 5.06 -13.64 -2.10
N GLU A 32 4.93 -14.94 -1.82
CA GLU A 32 5.74 -15.62 -0.81
C GLU A 32 7.24 -15.41 -1.11
N PRO A 33 8.08 -15.01 -0.14
CA PRO A 33 9.51 -14.76 -0.36
C PRO A 33 10.26 -15.87 -1.10
N ALA A 34 9.86 -17.13 -0.92
CA ALA A 34 10.45 -18.28 -1.62
C ALA A 34 10.35 -18.16 -3.15
N TYR A 35 9.28 -17.59 -3.71
CA TYR A 35 9.18 -17.40 -5.17
C TYR A 35 10.33 -16.55 -5.72
N LEU A 36 10.73 -15.50 -4.99
CA LEU A 36 11.82 -14.62 -5.40
C LEU A 36 13.17 -15.32 -5.28
N SER A 37 13.38 -16.09 -4.21
CA SER A 37 14.62 -16.85 -3.99
C SER A 37 14.83 -17.93 -5.04
N GLU A 38 13.78 -18.70 -5.38
CA GLU A 38 13.85 -19.75 -6.41
C GLU A 38 14.13 -19.16 -7.80
N ALA A 39 13.41 -18.10 -8.19
CA ALA A 39 13.60 -17.45 -9.49
C ALA A 39 14.98 -16.77 -9.62
N GLU A 40 15.51 -16.21 -8.52
CA GLU A 40 16.88 -15.68 -8.48
C GLU A 40 17.92 -16.80 -8.59
N GLY A 41 17.74 -17.91 -7.86
CA GLY A 41 18.61 -19.09 -7.92
C GLY A 41 18.66 -19.72 -9.32
N ALA A 42 17.56 -19.64 -10.07
CA ALA A 42 17.49 -20.04 -11.47
C ALA A 42 18.09 -19.01 -12.46
N GLY A 43 18.62 -17.88 -11.98
CA GLY A 43 19.21 -16.83 -12.81
C GLY A 43 18.19 -15.98 -13.59
N LEU A 44 16.90 -16.05 -13.25
CA LEU A 44 15.81 -15.40 -13.99
C LEU A 44 15.53 -13.96 -13.52
N MET A 45 16.18 -13.51 -12.43
CA MET A 45 15.94 -12.20 -11.82
C MET A 45 17.20 -11.32 -11.68
N PRO A 46 17.98 -11.07 -12.76
CA PRO A 46 19.25 -10.35 -12.66
C PRO A 46 19.09 -8.90 -12.11
N ASN A 47 17.96 -8.25 -12.40
CA ASN A 47 17.66 -6.91 -11.89
C ASN A 47 17.35 -6.92 -10.38
N LEU A 48 16.55 -7.88 -9.90
CA LEU A 48 16.24 -8.00 -8.48
C LEU A 48 17.48 -8.39 -7.68
N ALA A 49 18.29 -9.33 -8.19
CA ALA A 49 19.55 -9.74 -7.57
C ALA A 49 20.50 -8.54 -7.38
N ARG A 50 20.60 -7.67 -8.40
CA ARG A 50 21.36 -6.41 -8.30
C ARG A 50 20.78 -5.48 -7.23
N ILE A 51 19.46 -5.26 -7.22
CA ILE A 51 18.79 -4.39 -6.25
C ILE A 51 18.97 -4.91 -4.81
N ARG A 52 18.89 -6.22 -4.58
CA ARG A 52 19.12 -6.83 -3.26
C ARG A 52 20.55 -6.60 -2.77
N ARG A 53 21.55 -6.78 -3.64
CA ARG A 53 22.97 -6.58 -3.32
C ARG A 53 23.33 -5.12 -3.03
N GLU A 54 22.77 -4.19 -3.80
CA GLU A 54 23.11 -2.76 -3.73
C GLU A 54 22.16 -1.95 -2.84
N GLY A 55 21.02 -2.53 -2.47
CA GLY A 55 19.93 -1.87 -1.77
C GLY A 55 19.67 -2.46 -0.37
N THR A 56 18.39 -2.55 -0.01
CA THR A 56 17.96 -3.06 1.29
C THR A 56 16.88 -4.11 1.10
N GLU A 57 17.12 -5.29 1.67
CA GLU A 57 16.15 -6.38 1.72
C GLU A 57 15.72 -6.64 3.16
N ARG A 58 14.41 -6.73 3.40
CA ARG A 58 13.83 -7.06 4.70
C ARG A 58 12.56 -7.87 4.51
N LEU A 59 12.24 -8.69 5.51
CA LEU A 59 10.91 -9.26 5.66
C LEU A 59 10.02 -8.25 6.39
N ALA A 60 8.74 -8.20 5.99
CA ALA A 60 7.71 -7.41 6.63
C ALA A 60 6.50 -8.29 6.92
N HIS A 61 5.79 -8.00 8.00
CA HIS A 61 4.53 -8.66 8.29
C HIS A 61 3.38 -7.99 7.57
N SER A 62 2.53 -8.80 6.95
CA SER A 62 1.25 -8.37 6.44
C SER A 62 0.27 -8.12 7.58
N VAL A 63 -0.85 -7.50 7.24
CA VAL A 63 -2.03 -7.44 8.12
C VAL A 63 -2.71 -8.79 8.16
N ILE A 64 -3.27 -9.13 9.33
CA ILE A 64 -4.20 -10.25 9.49
C ILE A 64 -5.66 -9.71 9.53
N PRO A 65 -6.59 -10.27 8.75
CA PRO A 65 -6.41 -11.41 7.84
C PRO A 65 -5.54 -11.05 6.62
N SER A 66 -4.71 -12.01 6.17
CA SER A 66 -3.73 -11.87 5.08
C SER A 66 -4.40 -11.87 3.69
N PHE A 67 -5.47 -11.08 3.56
CA PHE A 67 -6.23 -10.93 2.32
C PHE A 67 -5.77 -9.71 1.53
N THR A 68 -6.03 -9.77 0.21
CA THR A 68 -5.66 -8.75 -0.77
C THR A 68 -6.22 -7.37 -0.43
N ASN A 69 -7.53 -7.25 -0.12
CA ASN A 69 -8.15 -5.94 0.12
C ASN A 69 -7.64 -5.25 1.39
N PRO A 70 -7.65 -5.89 2.57
CA PRO A 70 -7.10 -5.30 3.78
C PRO A 70 -5.65 -4.84 3.60
N ASN A 71 -4.79 -5.68 3.03
CA ASN A 71 -3.37 -5.37 2.87
C ASN A 71 -3.12 -4.24 1.86
N ASN A 72 -3.80 -4.23 0.71
CA ASN A 72 -3.64 -3.16 -0.27
C ASN A 72 -4.10 -1.81 0.30
N LEU A 73 -5.21 -1.78 1.03
CA LEU A 73 -5.68 -0.55 1.67
C LEU A 73 -4.78 -0.14 2.83
N SER A 74 -4.17 -1.09 3.54
CA SER A 74 -3.16 -0.78 4.56
C SER A 74 -1.91 -0.14 3.97
N ILE A 75 -1.45 -0.60 2.80
CA ILE A 75 -0.35 0.03 2.06
C ILE A 75 -0.77 1.43 1.59
N ALA A 76 -1.95 1.55 0.99
CA ALA A 76 -2.46 2.82 0.44
C ALA A 76 -2.69 3.90 1.49
N THR A 77 -3.05 3.51 2.73
CA THR A 77 -3.33 4.45 3.83
C THR A 77 -2.19 4.54 4.85
N GLY A 78 -1.23 3.63 4.81
CA GLY A 78 -0.13 3.55 5.78
C GLY A 78 -0.57 3.17 7.20
N ARG A 79 -1.75 2.54 7.35
CA ARG A 79 -2.40 2.20 8.63
C ARG A 79 -3.10 0.84 8.57
N PRO A 80 -3.39 0.19 9.70
CA PRO A 80 -4.10 -1.10 9.72
C PRO A 80 -5.62 -0.96 9.48
N PRO A 81 -6.36 -2.07 9.26
CA PRO A 81 -7.82 -2.07 9.04
C PRO A 81 -8.62 -1.42 10.14
N ALA A 82 -8.14 -1.45 11.38
CA ALA A 82 -8.76 -0.74 12.51
C ALA A 82 -8.91 0.77 12.25
N VAL A 83 -8.13 1.35 11.34
CA VAL A 83 -8.18 2.77 10.97
C VAL A 83 -8.92 2.97 9.64
N HIS A 84 -8.54 2.24 8.59
CA HIS A 84 -9.12 2.47 7.26
C HIS A 84 -10.45 1.73 7.03
N GLY A 85 -10.85 0.83 7.93
CA GLY A 85 -12.16 0.16 7.93
C GLY A 85 -12.25 -1.11 7.08
N ILE A 86 -11.37 -1.32 6.10
CA ILE A 86 -11.41 -2.47 5.19
C ILE A 86 -10.70 -3.69 5.81
N CYS A 87 -11.45 -4.59 6.44
CA CYS A 87 -10.92 -5.79 7.13
C CYS A 87 -11.21 -7.12 6.42
N GLY A 88 -11.98 -7.12 5.33
CA GLY A 88 -12.33 -8.30 4.55
C GLY A 88 -12.88 -7.93 3.17
N ASN A 89 -13.52 -8.90 2.50
CA ASN A 89 -14.20 -8.68 1.23
C ASN A 89 -15.68 -8.31 1.40
N TYR A 90 -16.30 -8.77 2.48
CA TYR A 90 -17.67 -8.47 2.86
C TYR A 90 -17.76 -8.40 4.39
N LEU A 91 -18.82 -7.77 4.88
CA LEU A 91 -19.24 -7.78 6.27
C LEU A 91 -20.68 -8.29 6.36
N TYR A 92 -21.05 -8.81 7.53
CA TYR A 92 -22.44 -9.12 7.82
C TYR A 92 -23.05 -7.96 8.59
N ASP A 93 -24.13 -7.38 8.08
CA ASP A 93 -24.89 -6.33 8.75
C ASP A 93 -25.97 -6.97 9.64
N PRO A 94 -25.87 -6.88 10.98
CA PRO A 94 -26.84 -7.50 11.87
C PRO A 94 -28.19 -6.76 11.91
N GLU A 95 -28.27 -5.51 11.44
CA GLU A 95 -29.53 -4.76 11.43
C GLU A 95 -30.43 -5.18 10.27
N THR A 96 -29.83 -5.47 9.11
CA THR A 96 -30.54 -5.93 7.90
C THR A 96 -30.51 -7.44 7.73
N GLY A 97 -29.54 -8.12 8.34
CA GLY A 97 -29.28 -9.53 8.18
C GLY A 97 -28.58 -9.89 6.85
N GLU A 98 -28.00 -8.91 6.15
CA GLU A 98 -27.43 -9.07 4.81
C GLU A 98 -25.89 -9.12 4.81
N GLU A 99 -25.33 -9.82 3.84
CA GLU A 99 -23.91 -9.73 3.51
C GLU A 99 -23.66 -8.53 2.60
N VAL A 100 -22.82 -7.60 3.06
CA VAL A 100 -22.52 -6.36 2.35
C VAL A 100 -21.07 -6.36 1.90
N MET A 101 -20.85 -6.22 0.59
CA MET A 101 -19.51 -6.16 0.02
C MET A 101 -18.75 -4.91 0.48
N MET A 102 -17.52 -5.09 0.95
CA MET A 102 -16.64 -4.02 1.44
C MET A 102 -15.77 -3.39 0.32
N ASN A 103 -16.20 -3.52 -0.93
CA ASN A 103 -15.49 -2.97 -2.10
C ASN A 103 -15.96 -1.55 -2.47
N ASP A 104 -17.00 -1.03 -1.82
CA ASP A 104 -17.45 0.35 -2.02
C ASP A 104 -16.63 1.35 -1.17
N VAL A 105 -16.26 2.48 -1.77
CA VAL A 105 -15.51 3.58 -1.14
C VAL A 105 -16.18 4.07 0.15
N ARG A 106 -17.51 3.94 0.30
CA ARG A 106 -18.23 4.32 1.52
C ARG A 106 -17.72 3.61 2.78
N PHE A 107 -17.08 2.45 2.64
CA PHE A 107 -16.49 1.70 3.75
C PHE A 107 -15.06 2.14 4.10
N LEU A 108 -14.41 2.95 3.25
CA LEU A 108 -13.09 3.50 3.52
C LEU A 108 -13.21 4.66 4.51
N ARG A 109 -12.63 4.48 5.70
CA ARG A 109 -12.74 5.43 6.82
C ARG A 109 -11.52 6.34 6.99
N ALA A 110 -10.53 6.23 6.11
CA ALA A 110 -9.29 7.00 6.16
C ALA A 110 -8.83 7.42 4.76
N PRO A 111 -8.30 8.65 4.59
CA PRO A 111 -7.74 9.08 3.31
C PRO A 111 -6.53 8.23 2.92
N THR A 112 -6.32 8.06 1.62
CA THR A 112 -5.11 7.41 1.10
C THR A 112 -3.94 8.39 1.10
N ILE A 113 -2.72 7.86 1.15
CA ILE A 113 -1.48 8.61 0.90
C ILE A 113 -1.54 9.24 -0.49
N PHE A 114 -2.14 8.54 -1.46
CA PHE A 114 -2.33 9.03 -2.83
C PHE A 114 -3.15 10.32 -2.88
N ALA A 115 -4.32 10.32 -2.22
CA ALA A 115 -5.18 11.50 -2.13
C ALA A 115 -4.46 12.65 -1.40
N ALA A 116 -3.80 12.37 -0.28
CA ALA A 116 -3.07 13.39 0.46
C ALA A 116 -1.94 14.05 -0.36
N PHE A 117 -1.19 13.28 -1.15
CA PHE A 117 -0.16 13.82 -2.05
C PHE A 117 -0.77 14.58 -3.23
N HIS A 118 -1.88 14.09 -3.80
CA HIS A 118 -2.59 14.78 -4.87
C HIS A 118 -3.15 16.13 -4.40
N ASP A 119 -3.79 16.17 -3.24
CA ASP A 119 -4.36 17.39 -2.65
C ASP A 119 -3.27 18.40 -2.25
N ALA A 120 -2.07 17.92 -1.94
CA ALA A 120 -0.88 18.74 -1.76
C ALA A 120 -0.23 19.22 -3.09
N GLY A 121 -0.85 18.92 -4.24
CA GLY A 121 -0.42 19.39 -5.56
C GLY A 121 0.62 18.51 -6.26
N HIS A 122 0.87 17.29 -5.78
CA HIS A 122 1.82 16.38 -6.40
C HIS A 122 1.19 15.48 -7.45
N LYS A 123 2.01 15.03 -8.41
CA LYS A 123 1.61 14.05 -9.43
C LYS A 123 1.58 12.66 -8.79
N VAL A 124 0.45 11.99 -8.91
CA VAL A 124 0.22 10.65 -8.36
C VAL A 124 -0.33 9.75 -9.46
N ALA A 125 0.14 8.50 -9.51
CA ALA A 125 -0.37 7.47 -10.40
C ALA A 125 -0.63 6.19 -9.60
N VAL A 126 -1.78 5.56 -9.84
CA VAL A 126 -2.15 4.26 -9.28
C VAL A 126 -2.62 3.38 -10.42
N VAL A 127 -2.05 2.18 -10.54
CA VAL A 127 -2.40 1.20 -11.57
C VAL A 127 -2.68 -0.13 -10.88
N THR A 128 -3.87 -0.68 -11.10
CA THR A 128 -4.30 -1.96 -10.54
C THR A 128 -4.55 -2.97 -11.66
N ALA A 129 -4.36 -4.27 -11.36
CA ALA A 129 -4.63 -5.34 -12.31
C ALA A 129 -6.14 -5.69 -12.40
N LYS A 130 -6.87 -5.48 -11.31
CA LYS A 130 -8.33 -5.61 -11.25
C LYS A 130 -8.94 -4.24 -10.96
N ASP A 131 -10.14 -4.00 -11.45
CA ASP A 131 -10.94 -2.87 -11.01
C ASP A 131 -11.14 -2.98 -9.49
N LYS A 132 -10.68 -1.96 -8.78
CA LYS A 132 -10.78 -1.83 -7.32
C LYS A 132 -11.53 -0.56 -6.97
#